data_AF-X1RZ71-F1
#
_entry.id   AF-X1RZ71-F1
#
_cell.length_a   1.000
_cell.length_b   1.000
_cell.length_c   1.000
_cell.angle_alpha   90.00
_cell.angle_beta   90.00
_cell.angle_gamma   90.00
#
_symmetry.space_group_name_H-M   'P 1'
#
loop_
_entity.id
_entity.type
_entity.pdbx_description
1 polymer ?
#
loop_
_entity_poly.entity_id
_entity_poly.type
_entity_poly.pdbx_seq_one_letter_code
_entity_poly.pdbx_strand_id
1 'polypeptide(L)' 'LSELDGVISVNADLEKKEVSVEFSDPANEELIVATLKEINYPPIG' A
#
# COMPACT_ATOMS: atom_id res chain seq x y z
N LEU A 1 -7.15 2.80 -0.93
CA LEU A 1 -5.79 2.85 -1.53
C LEU A 1 -5.83 3.18 -3.01
N SER A 2 -6.80 2.71 -3.80
CA SER A 2 -6.96 3.08 -5.22
C SER A 2 -7.34 4.56 -5.48
N GLU A 3 -7.53 5.37 -4.43
CA GLU A 3 -7.75 6.83 -4.53
C GLU A 3 -6.46 7.63 -4.35
N LEU A 4 -5.32 6.94 -4.13
CA LEU A 4 -4.03 7.58 -3.91
C LEU A 4 -3.36 7.78 -5.28
N ASP A 5 -3.28 9.03 -5.74
CA ASP A 5 -2.66 9.41 -7.02
C ASP A 5 -1.22 8.87 -7.09
N GLY A 6 -0.94 8.01 -8.06
CA GLY A 6 0.35 7.32 -8.22
C GLY A 6 0.37 5.86 -7.76
N VAL A 7 -0.69 5.34 -7.12
CA VAL A 7 -0.81 3.91 -6.84
C VAL A 7 -1.28 3.19 -8.10
N ILE A 8 -0.41 2.34 -8.65
CA ILE A 8 -0.66 1.55 -9.85
C ILE A 8 -1.49 0.30 -9.49
N SER A 9 -1.08 -0.40 -8.44
CA SER A 9 -1.73 -1.64 -8.04
C SER A 9 -1.54 -1.92 -6.55
N VAL A 10 -2.55 -2.54 -5.95
CA VAL A 10 -2.53 -2.96 -4.54
C VAL A 10 -2.95 -4.42 -4.51
N ASN A 11 -2.00 -5.29 -4.17
CA ASN A 11 -2.25 -6.70 -3.95
C ASN A 11 -2.14 -6.97 -2.45
N ALA A 12 -3.28 -7.25 -1.81
CA ALA A 12 -3.33 -7.60 -0.40
C ALA A 12 -3.56 -9.09 -0.24
N ASP A 13 -2.53 -9.80 0.23
CA ASP A 13 -2.55 -11.21 0.57
C ASP A 13 -3.02 -11.39 2.02
N LEU A 14 -4.32 -11.63 2.19
CA LEU A 14 -4.95 -11.84 3.50
C LEU A 14 -4.45 -13.10 4.23
N GLU A 15 -4.09 -14.15 3.48
CA GLU A 15 -3.57 -15.40 4.03
C GLU A 15 -2.19 -15.21 4.67
N LYS A 16 -1.35 -14.39 4.04
CA LYS A 16 0.01 -14.09 4.52
C LYS A 16 0.08 -12.82 5.38
N LYS A 17 -1.00 -12.03 5.40
CA LYS A 17 -1.04 -10.67 5.94
C LYS A 17 0.04 -9.77 5.32
N GLU A 18 0.25 -9.93 4.02
CA GLU A 18 1.23 -9.17 3.26
C GLU A 18 0.49 -8.26 2.28
N VAL A 19 1.00 -7.06 2.05
CA VAL A 19 0.44 -6.15 1.05
C VAL A 19 1.56 -5.65 0.15
N SER A 20 1.47 -6.02 -1.13
CA SER A 20 2.35 -5.51 -2.18
C SER A 20 1.65 -4.35 -2.86
N VAL A 21 2.23 -3.16 -2.77
CA VAL A 21 1.73 -1.97 -3.45
C VAL A 21 2.71 -1.57 -4.52
N GLU A 22 2.27 -1.61 -5.78
CA GLU A 22 2.99 -0.95 -6.87
C GLU A 22 2.56 0.50 -6.92
N PHE A 23 3.52 1.38 -6.76
CA PHE A 23 3.33 2.81 -6.81
C PHE A 23 4.44 3.47 -7.62
N SER A 24 4.12 4.63 -8.17
CA SER A 24 5.04 5.48 -8.92
C SER A 24 4.74 6.93 -8.59
N ASP A 25 5.67 7.83 -8.92
CA ASP A 25 5.50 9.27 -8.74
C ASP A 25 4.11 9.71 -9.24
N PRO A 26 3.32 10.43 -8.43
CA PRO A 26 3.69 11.14 -7.19
C PRO A 26 3.49 10.35 -5.88
N ALA A 27 3.10 9.08 -5.92
CA ALA A 27 2.95 8.25 -4.72
C ALA A 27 4.30 7.78 -4.18
N ASN A 28 4.45 7.77 -2.86
CA ASN A 28 5.64 7.36 -2.14
C ASN A 28 5.31 6.36 -1.03
N GLU A 29 6.31 5.53 -0.69
CA GLU A 29 6.17 4.46 0.30
C GLU A 29 5.62 4.96 1.62
N GLU A 30 6.05 6.13 2.11
CA GLU A 30 5.58 6.71 3.37
C GLU A 30 4.06 6.97 3.38
N LEU A 31 3.50 7.50 2.29
CA LEU A 31 2.06 7.76 2.15
C LEU A 31 1.28 6.45 2.17
N ILE A 32 1.80 5.44 1.46
CA ILE A 32 1.17 4.12 1.34
C ILE A 32 1.23 3.39 2.68
N VAL A 33 2.40 3.36 3.34
CA VAL A 33 2.59 2.78 4.67
C VAL A 33 1.69 3.47 5.70
N ALA A 34 1.53 4.80 5.63
CA ALA A 34 0.64 5.54 6.53
C ALA A 34 -0.83 5.12 6.34
N THR A 35 -1.31 5.08 5.11
CA THR A 35 -2.68 4.61 4.81
C THR A 35 -2.88 3.15 5.20
N LEU A 36 -1.89 2.31 4.93
CA LEU A 36 -1.89 0.89 5.28
C LEU A 36 -1.91 0.65 6.79
N LYS A 37 -1.15 1.43 7.57
CA LYS A 37 -1.18 1.40 9.03
C LYS A 37 -2.52 1.90 9.59
N GLU A 38 -3.12 2.91 8.98
CA GLU A 38 -4.44 3.41 9.37
C GLU A 38 -5.53 2.33 9.24
N ILE A 39 -5.41 1.46 8.22
CA ILE A 39 -6.30 0.31 8.04
C ILE A 39 -5.77 -1.00 8.69
N ASN A 40 -4.69 -0.92 9.46
CA ASN A 40 -4.09 -2.04 10.21
C ASN A 40 -3.50 -3.18 9.35
N TYR A 41 -3.04 -2.87 8.14
CA TYR A 41 -2.39 -3.80 7.19
C TYR A 41 -0.99 -3.31 6.83
N PRO A 42 0.02 -3.47 7.69
CA PRO A 42 1.37 -3.00 7.38
C PRO A 42 1.94 -3.72 6.15
N PRO A 43 2.58 -3.01 5.20
CA PRO A 43 3.35 -3.67 4.15
C PRO A 43 4.60 -4.29 4.81
N ILE A 44 4.93 -5.50 4.41
CA ILE A 44 6.16 -6.17 4.87
C ILE A 44 7.24 -5.73 3.88
N GLY A 45 8.05 -4.75 4.28
CA GLY A 45 9.23 -4.30 3.54
C GLY A 45 10.40 -5.25 3.74
#